data_AF-A0A2V5XIM4-F1
#
_entry.id   AF-A0A2V5XIM4-F1
#
_cell.length_a   1.000
_cell.length_b   1.000
_cell.length_c   1.000
_cell.angle_alpha   90.00
_cell.angle_beta   90.00
_cell.angle_gamma   90.00
#
_symmetry.space_group_name_H-M   'P 1'
#
loop_
_entity.id
_entity.type
_entity.pdbx_description
1 polymer ?
#
loop_
_entity_poly.entity_id
_entity_poly.type
_entity_poly.pdbx_seq_one_letter_code
_entity_poly.pdbx_strand_id
1 'polypeptide(L)'
;MRMSPQERQIMRQRENLRRERIRGETEAALRDSGLLLDQERRDLFESRYIQERRKIEQGLRQQIEIERQQQLPALIQQLKKEFQPPQSNGPTTAKPTESPKSRK
;
A
#
# COMPACT_ATOMS: atom_id res chain seq x y z
N MET A 1 -15.76 -14.39 -6.09
CA MET A 1 -15.97 -13.02 -6.61
C MET A 1 -15.88 -13.03 -8.13
N ARG A 2 -16.89 -12.51 -8.86
CA ARG A 2 -16.82 -12.33 -10.32
C ARG A 2 -16.50 -10.87 -10.61
N MET A 3 -15.31 -10.59 -11.15
CA MET A 3 -14.92 -9.23 -11.54
C MET A 3 -15.77 -8.73 -12.71
N SER A 4 -16.14 -7.45 -12.66
CA SER A 4 -16.84 -6.75 -13.73
C SER A 4 -15.95 -6.61 -14.98
N PRO A 5 -16.53 -6.44 -16.18
CA PRO A 5 -15.75 -6.20 -17.40
C PRO A 5 -14.81 -5.00 -17.29
N GLN A 6 -15.23 -3.94 -16.59
CA GLN A 6 -14.42 -2.74 -16.38
C GLN A 6 -13.24 -2.99 -15.44
N GLU A 7 -13.44 -3.72 -14.35
CA GLU A 7 -12.36 -4.14 -13.46
C GLU A 7 -11.31 -4.99 -14.20
N ARG A 8 -11.76 -5.93 -15.05
CA ARG A 8 -10.86 -6.72 -15.90
C ARG A 8 -10.07 -5.86 -16.88
N GLN A 9 -10.67 -4.80 -17.43
CA GLN A 9 -9.98 -3.89 -18.33
C GLN A 9 -8.87 -3.12 -17.61
N ILE A 10 -9.15 -2.60 -16.41
CA ILE A 10 -8.17 -1.88 -15.59
C ILE A 10 -7.01 -2.80 -15.20
N MET A 11 -7.30 -4.05 -14.80
CA MET A 11 -6.25 -5.01 -14.48
C MET A 11 -5.38 -5.35 -15.70
N ARG A 12 -5.98 -5.53 -16.88
CA ARG A 12 -5.23 -5.75 -18.12
C ARG A 12 -4.32 -4.58 -18.47
N GLN A 13 -4.82 -3.35 -18.37
CA GLN A 13 -4.00 -2.15 -18.62
C GLN A 13 -2.81 -2.05 -17.66
N ARG A 14 -3.04 -2.30 -16.36
CA ARG A 14 -1.97 -2.33 -15.36
C ARG A 14 -0.93 -3.41 -15.66
N GLU A 15 -1.38 -4.59 -16.06
CA GLU A 15 -0.47 -5.69 -16.42
C GLU A 15 0.32 -5.38 -17.70
N ASN A 16 -0.28 -4.74 -18.70
CA ASN A 16 0.43 -4.32 -19.91
C ASN A 16 1.53 -3.30 -19.60
N LEU A 17 1.21 -2.24 -18.84
CA LEU A 17 2.20 -1.24 -18.41
C LEU A 17 3.34 -1.90 -17.61
N ARG A 18 3.00 -2.85 -16.74
CA ARG A 18 3.99 -3.61 -15.98
C ARG A 18 4.91 -4.42 -16.91
N ARG A 19 4.36 -5.09 -17.92
CA ARG A 19 5.13 -5.87 -18.90
C ARG A 19 6.07 -4.99 -19.71
N GLU A 20 5.58 -3.86 -20.21
CA GLU A 20 6.38 -2.90 -20.96
C GLU A 20 7.55 -2.37 -20.14
N ARG A 21 7.29 -2.01 -18.89
CA ARG A 21 8.33 -1.57 -17.95
C ARG A 21 9.39 -2.65 -17.73
N ILE A 22 8.96 -3.90 -17.48
CA ILE A 22 9.89 -5.01 -17.27
C ILE A 22 10.75 -5.25 -18.51
N ARG A 23 10.18 -5.20 -19.72
CA ARG A 23 10.95 -5.34 -20.97
C ARG A 23 12.02 -4.26 -21.08
N GLY A 24 11.66 -2.99 -20.86
CA GLY A 24 12.63 -1.89 -20.89
C GLY A 24 13.75 -2.04 -19.85
N GLU A 25 13.40 -2.48 -18.63
CA GLU A 25 14.37 -2.77 -17.57
C GLU A 25 15.31 -3.93 -17.94
N THR A 26 14.79 -5.03 -18.50
CA THR A 26 15.60 -6.17 -18.95
C THR A 26 16.54 -5.77 -20.09
N GLU A 27 16.05 -5.02 -21.08
CA GLU A 27 16.87 -4.55 -22.19
C GLU A 27 17.98 -3.60 -21.72
N ALA A 28 17.68 -2.71 -20.77
CA ALA A 28 18.69 -1.88 -20.14
C ALA A 28 19.74 -2.73 -19.41
N ALA A 29 19.31 -3.70 -18.59
CA ALA A 29 20.22 -4.60 -17.89
C ALA A 29 21.10 -5.42 -18.85
N LEU A 30 20.54 -5.86 -19.98
CA LEU A 30 21.31 -6.56 -21.01
C LEU A 30 22.35 -5.65 -21.66
N ARG A 31 22.00 -4.41 -22.01
CA ARG A 31 22.94 -3.42 -22.54
C ARG A 31 24.05 -3.10 -21.54
N ASP A 32 23.68 -2.85 -20.29
CA ASP A 32 24.61 -2.49 -19.20
C ASP A 32 25.54 -3.65 -18.84
N SER A 33 25.10 -4.90 -19.03
CA SER A 33 25.94 -6.08 -18.84
C SER A 33 27.07 -6.21 -19.85
N GLY A 34 27.00 -5.51 -20.99
CA GLY A 34 27.97 -5.61 -22.09
C GLY A 34 27.96 -6.98 -22.80
N LEU A 35 26.99 -7.84 -22.52
CA LEU A 35 26.92 -9.18 -23.09
C LEU A 35 26.45 -9.16 -24.55
N LEU A 36 27.24 -9.78 -25.43
CA LEU A 36 26.82 -10.10 -26.80
C LEU A 36 26.21 -11.50 -26.81
N LEU A 37 24.88 -11.56 -26.71
CA LEU A 37 24.11 -12.80 -26.68
C LEU A 37 23.38 -13.03 -28.00
N ASP A 38 23.34 -14.30 -28.43
CA ASP A 38 22.41 -14.80 -29.45
C ASP A 38 20.96 -14.81 -28.92
N GLN A 39 19.98 -15.09 -29.79
CA GLN A 39 18.57 -15.00 -29.39
C GLN A 39 18.21 -15.95 -28.26
N GLU A 40 18.71 -17.19 -28.28
CA GLU A 40 18.41 -18.19 -27.24
C GLU A 40 18.95 -17.77 -25.87
N ARG A 41 20.19 -17.25 -25.82
CA ARG A 41 20.78 -16.75 -24.57
C ARG A 41 20.12 -15.46 -24.10
N ARG A 42 19.62 -14.61 -25.01
CA ARG A 42 18.81 -13.43 -24.66
C ARG A 42 17.51 -13.83 -23.97
N ASP A 43 16.80 -14.81 -24.53
CA ASP A 43 15.54 -15.29 -23.95
C ASP A 43 15.77 -15.90 -22.55
N LEU A 44 16.87 -16.65 -22.39
CA LEU A 44 17.30 -17.17 -21.09
C LEU A 44 17.65 -16.04 -20.10
N PHE A 45 18.39 -15.04 -20.55
CA PHE A 45 18.73 -13.86 -19.73
C PHE A 45 17.47 -13.14 -19.26
N GLU A 46 16.53 -12.86 -20.16
CA GLU A 46 15.27 -12.19 -19.82
C GLU A 46 14.47 -13.00 -18.79
N SER A 47 14.32 -14.31 -19.00
CA SER A 47 13.62 -15.20 -18.07
C SER A 47 14.25 -15.17 -16.67
N ARG A 48 15.58 -15.26 -16.60
CA ARG A 48 16.33 -15.21 -15.33
C ARG A 48 16.24 -13.85 -14.66
N TYR A 49 16.37 -12.76 -15.41
CA TYR A 49 16.23 -11.40 -14.89
C TYR A 49 14.85 -11.18 -14.26
N ILE A 50 13.78 -11.60 -14.96
CA ILE A 50 12.41 -11.50 -14.45
C ILE A 50 12.23 -12.32 -13.16
N GLN A 51 12.81 -13.52 -13.11
CA GLN A 51 12.73 -14.38 -11.92
C GLN A 51 13.41 -13.75 -10.71
N GLU A 52 14.65 -13.26 -10.85
CA GLU A 52 15.39 -12.65 -9.74
C GLU A 52 14.77 -11.33 -9.30
N ARG A 53 14.31 -10.51 -10.24
CA ARG A 53 13.56 -9.27 -9.97
C ARG A 53 12.32 -9.53 -9.11
N ARG A 54 11.57 -10.61 -9.38
CA ARG A 54 10.40 -10.99 -8.55
C ARG A 54 10.79 -11.31 -7.11
N LYS A 55 11.92 -12.00 -6.89
CA LYS A 55 12.40 -12.30 -5.55
C LYS A 55 12.78 -11.03 -4.79
N ILE A 56 13.47 -10.10 -5.46
CA ILE A 56 13.82 -8.79 -4.89
C ILE A 56 12.55 -8.03 -4.51
N GLU A 57 11.58 -7.93 -5.43
CA GLU A 57 10.31 -7.24 -5.15
C GLU A 57 9.53 -7.88 -3.99
N GLN A 58 9.54 -9.20 -3.86
CA GLN A 58 8.90 -9.90 -2.74
C GLN A 58 9.57 -9.55 -1.41
N GLY A 59 10.90 -9.56 -1.36
CA GLY A 59 11.66 -9.16 -0.17
C GLY A 59 11.38 -7.70 0.22
N LEU A 60 11.41 -6.79 -0.76
CA LEU A 60 11.11 -5.37 -0.52
C LEU A 60 9.68 -5.16 0.00
N ARG A 61 8.68 -5.87 -0.55
CA ARG A 61 7.30 -5.80 -0.05
C ARG A 61 7.20 -6.23 1.40
N GLN A 62 7.87 -7.33 1.77
CA GLN A 62 7.87 -7.82 3.16
C GLN A 62 8.54 -6.81 4.08
N GLN A 63 9.69 -6.26 3.70
CA GLN A 63 10.38 -5.24 4.48
C GLN A 63 9.52 -4.00 4.69
N ILE A 64 8.93 -3.46 3.60
CA ILE A 64 8.05 -2.29 3.67
C ILE A 64 6.83 -2.58 4.57
N GLU A 65 6.28 -3.80 4.50
CA GLU A 65 5.15 -4.19 5.36
C GLU A 65 5.54 -4.21 6.84
N ILE A 66 6.72 -4.76 7.17
CA ILE A 66 7.24 -4.78 8.53
C ILE A 66 7.45 -3.36 9.04
N GLU A 67 8.13 -2.51 8.27
CA GLU A 67 8.37 -1.10 8.63
C GLU A 67 7.04 -0.34 8.81
N ARG A 68 6.07 -0.57 7.91
CA ARG A 68 4.74 0.02 8.04
C ARG A 68 4.05 -0.40 9.34
N GLN A 69 4.08 -1.68 9.68
CA GLN A 69 3.46 -2.18 10.91
C GLN A 69 4.10 -1.58 12.17
N GLN A 70 5.40 -1.31 12.15
CA GLN A 70 6.09 -0.63 13.25
C GLN A 70 5.68 0.85 13.39
N GLN A 71 5.41 1.54 12.29
CA GLN A 71 5.08 2.97 12.28
C GLN A 71 3.58 3.25 12.53
N LEU A 72 2.70 2.31 12.18
CA LEU A 72 1.25 2.47 12.31
C LEU A 72 0.76 2.84 13.72
N PRO A 73 1.25 2.26 14.83
CA PRO A 73 0.81 2.63 16.16
C PRO A 73 1.09 4.09 16.51
N ALA A 74 2.26 4.62 16.12
CA ALA A 74 2.60 6.02 16.35
C ALA A 74 1.68 6.95 15.58
N LEU A 75 1.41 6.63 14.31
CA LEU A 75 0.43 7.35 13.49
C LEU A 75 -0.96 7.34 14.13
N ILE A 76 -1.42 6.18 14.61
CA ILE A 76 -2.73 6.05 15.28
C ILE A 76 -2.78 6.91 16.54
N GLN A 77 -1.71 6.99 17.33
CA GLN A 77 -1.67 7.83 18.53
C GLN A 77 -1.69 9.32 18.19
N GLN A 78 -1.01 9.73 17.12
CA GLN A 78 -1.08 11.11 16.63
C GLN A 78 -2.50 11.47 16.20
N LEU A 79 -3.13 10.61 15.40
CA LEU A 79 -4.51 10.79 14.97
C LEU A 79 -5.47 10.82 16.16
N LYS A 80 -5.28 9.97 17.18
CA LYS A 80 -6.09 10.02 18.40
C LYS A 80 -6.01 11.39 19.07
N LYS A 81 -4.82 11.98 19.21
CA LYS A 81 -4.67 13.31 19.83
C LYS A 81 -5.33 14.42 19.01
N GLU A 82 -5.20 14.35 17.68
CA GLU A 82 -5.77 15.35 16.76
C GLU A 82 -7.31 15.32 16.78
N PHE A 83 -7.90 14.14 16.87
CA PHE A 83 -9.35 13.94 16.77
C PHE A 83 -10.04 13.70 18.12
N GLN A 84 -9.31 13.70 19.25
CA GLN A 84 -9.92 13.58 20.57
C GLN A 84 -10.54 14.93 20.96
N PRO A 85 -11.87 15.00 21.17
CA PRO A 85 -12.51 16.24 21.57
C PRO A 85 -11.96 16.69 22.93
N PRO A 86 -11.84 18.01 23.17
CA PRO A 86 -11.40 18.52 24.46
C PRO A 86 -12.29 17.93 25.55
N GLN A 87 -11.70 17.14 26.44
CA GLN A 87 -12.38 16.66 27.63
C GLN A 87 -12.85 17.89 28.40
N SER A 88 -14.16 18.02 28.58
CA SER A 88 -14.75 19.05 29.44
C SER A 88 -14.36 18.77 30.90
N ASN A 89 -13.12 19.07 31.26
CA ASN A 89 -12.67 19.12 32.64
C ASN A 89 -13.10 20.47 33.22
N GLY A 90 -14.40 20.60 33.47
CA GLY A 90 -14.96 21.65 34.31
C GLY A 90 -15.58 21.03 35.56
N PRO A 91 -15.00 21.24 36.76
CA PRO A 91 -15.65 20.85 38.00
C PRO A 91 -16.60 21.97 38.43
N THR A 92 -17.89 21.86 38.14
CA THR A 92 -18.92 22.67 38.83
C THR A 92 -20.25 21.94 38.86
N THR A 93 -20.47 21.24 39.97
CA THR A 93 -21.73 21.22 40.73
C THR A 93 -23.00 21.62 39.97
N ALA A 94 -23.72 20.63 39.43
CA ALA A 94 -25.16 20.73 39.23
C ALA A 94 -25.84 19.89 40.33
N LYS A 95 -26.19 20.57 41.42
CA LYS A 95 -27.02 20.08 42.52
C LYS A 95 -28.38 19.62 41.94
N PRO A 96 -28.97 18.49 42.37
CA PRO A 96 -30.27 18.06 41.89
C PRO A 96 -31.33 18.99 42.51
N THR A 97 -32.23 19.53 41.70
CA THR A 97 -33.43 20.19 42.21
C THR A 97 -34.63 19.58 41.51
N GLU A 98 -35.35 18.77 42.29
CA GLU A 98 -36.71 18.31 42.08
C GLU A 98 -37.65 19.42 41.57
N SER A 99 -38.52 19.05 40.60
CA SER A 99 -39.98 19.27 40.52
C SER A 99 -40.60 20.66 40.86
N PRO A 100 -41.71 21.12 40.21
CA PRO A 100 -42.88 20.27 39.98
C PRO A 100 -43.75 20.51 38.71
N LYS A 101 -44.56 19.47 38.46
CA LYS A 101 -45.84 19.40 37.72
C LYS A 101 -46.50 20.74 37.36
N SER A 102 -46.85 20.88 36.08
CA SER A 102 -47.95 21.76 35.65
C SER A 102 -49.09 20.93 35.07
N ARG A 103 -50.23 21.06 35.73
CA ARG A 103 -51.55 20.48 35.43
C ARG A 103 -52.41 21.59 34.86
N LYS A 104 -52.89 21.46 33.62
CA LYS A 104 -54.23 21.89 33.20
C LYS A 104 -54.55 21.38 31.81
#